data_AF-A0AAN0LT51-F1
#
_entry.id   AF-A0AAN0LT51-F1
#
_cell.length_a   1.000
_cell.length_b   1.000
_cell.length_c   1.000
_cell.angle_alpha   90.00
_cell.angle_beta   90.00
_cell.angle_gamma   90.00
#
_symmetry.space_group_name_H-M   'P 1'
#
loop_
_entity.id
_entity.type
_entity.pdbx_description
1 polymer ?
#
loop_
_entity_poly.entity_id
_entity_poly.type
_entity_poly.pdbx_seq_one_letter_code
_entity_poly.pdbx_strand_id
1 'polypeptide(L)'
;MKKTVILGVVVAFAIILGGCSAKKQETVVLNLGMMPAVDAAPILYAQENGIFDGLNLEVNVDIYRMPWNVKVRFKATKLMAR
;
A
#
# COMPACT_ATOMS: atom_id res chain seq x y z
N MET A 1 10.21 -7.88 48.99
CA MET A 1 10.68 -6.80 48.10
C MET A 1 11.21 -7.31 46.75
N LYS A 2 11.99 -8.42 46.70
CA LYS A 2 12.52 -8.95 45.42
C LYS A 2 11.44 -9.43 44.43
N LYS A 3 10.39 -10.12 44.93
CA LYS A 3 9.28 -10.64 44.11
C LYS A 3 8.38 -9.55 43.49
N THR A 4 8.21 -8.42 44.16
CA THR A 4 7.41 -7.29 43.65
C THR A 4 8.16 -6.50 42.57
N VAL A 5 9.49 -6.43 42.66
CA VAL A 5 10.33 -5.84 41.61
C VAL A 5 10.33 -6.70 40.34
N ILE A 6 10.42 -8.02 40.49
CA ILE A 6 10.35 -8.96 39.36
C ILE A 6 8.99 -8.86 38.64
N LEU A 7 7.90 -8.75 39.40
CA LEU A 7 6.55 -8.62 38.82
C LEU A 7 6.39 -7.31 38.01
N GLY A 8 6.98 -6.20 38.49
CA GLY A 8 6.95 -4.92 37.78
C GLY A 8 7.73 -4.95 36.46
N VAL A 9 8.88 -5.62 36.42
CA VAL A 9 9.70 -5.75 35.21
C VAL A 9 8.99 -6.58 34.13
N VAL A 10 8.28 -7.65 34.52
CA VAL A 10 7.53 -8.49 33.59
C VAL A 10 6.36 -7.71 32.96
N VAL A 11 5.66 -6.89 33.74
CA VAL A 11 4.57 -6.05 33.23
C VAL A 11 5.09 -4.97 32.28
N ALA A 12 6.23 -4.34 32.61
CA ALA A 12 6.85 -3.35 31.74
C ALA A 12 7.28 -3.97 30.39
N PHE A 13 7.80 -5.20 30.41
CA PHE A 13 8.21 -5.89 29.18
C PHE A 13 7.02 -6.27 28.29
N ALA A 14 5.88 -6.66 28.89
CA ALA A 14 4.66 -6.98 28.15
C ALA A 14 4.07 -5.76 27.41
N ILE A 15 4.18 -4.56 27.97
CA ILE A 15 3.68 -3.33 27.34
C ILE A 15 4.54 -2.94 26.13
N ILE A 16 5.87 -3.15 26.20
CA ILE A 16 6.79 -2.86 25.10
C ILE A 16 6.54 -3.80 23.91
N LEU A 17 6.22 -5.07 24.19
CA LEU A 17 5.88 -6.06 23.15
C LEU A 17 4.49 -5.84 22.54
N GLY A 18 3.50 -5.40 23.33
CA GLY A 18 2.13 -5.16 22.85
C GLY A 18 1.94 -3.86 22.05
N GLY A 19 2.91 -2.95 22.09
CA GLY A 19 2.85 -1.66 21.40
C GLY A 19 3.20 -1.70 19.90
N CYS A 20 3.69 -2.83 19.38
CA CYS A 20 3.94 -3.01 17.94
C CYS A 20 2.63 -3.34 17.21
N SER A 21 1.71 -2.38 17.19
CA SER A 21 0.58 -2.44 16.27
C SER A 21 1.10 -1.97 14.92
N ALA A 22 1.54 -2.92 14.08
CA ALA A 22 1.87 -2.64 12.69
C ALA A 22 0.64 -1.95 12.07
N LYS A 23 0.78 -0.68 11.69
CA LYS A 23 -0.28 0.01 10.94
C LYS A 23 -0.59 -0.86 9.74
N LYS A 24 -1.81 -1.39 9.68
CA LYS A 24 -2.28 -2.16 8.55
C LYS A 24 -2.11 -1.29 7.33
N GLN A 25 -1.13 -1.64 6.50
CA GLN A 25 -0.81 -0.89 5.30
C GLN A 25 -1.98 -1.12 4.35
N GLU A 26 -2.84 -0.11 4.22
CA GLU A 26 -4.03 -0.20 3.38
C GLU A 26 -3.58 -0.28 1.93
N THR A 27 -4.04 -1.32 1.23
CA THR A 27 -3.76 -1.50 -0.18
C THR A 27 -4.47 -0.40 -0.97
N VAL A 28 -3.69 0.43 -1.66
CA VAL A 28 -4.22 1.52 -2.49
C VAL A 28 -4.44 0.97 -3.89
N VAL A 29 -5.65 1.16 -4.45
CA VAL A 29 -5.97 0.72 -5.81
C VAL A 29 -5.89 1.90 -6.77
N LEU A 30 -4.99 1.83 -7.75
CA LEU A 30 -4.79 2.83 -8.79
C LEU A 30 -5.26 2.28 -10.14
N ASN A 31 -6.26 2.93 -10.75
CA ASN A 31 -6.76 2.56 -12.08
C ASN A 31 -6.18 3.53 -13.11
N LEU A 32 -5.37 2.99 -14.02
CA LEU A 32 -4.57 3.73 -14.99
C LEU A 32 -5.06 3.40 -16.41
N GLY A 33 -5.79 4.34 -17.01
CA GLY A 33 -6.05 4.31 -18.44
C GLY A 33 -4.83 4.82 -19.20
N MET A 34 -4.38 4.09 -20.22
CA MET A 34 -3.22 4.47 -21.03
C MET A 34 -3.47 4.20 -22.52
N MET A 35 -2.80 4.92 -23.40
CA MET A 35 -2.70 4.52 -24.81
C MET A 35 -1.57 3.51 -24.99
N PRO A 36 -1.67 2.58 -25.97
CA PRO A 36 -0.58 1.69 -26.32
C PRO A 36 0.52 2.49 -27.02
N ALA A 37 1.48 2.97 -26.24
CA ALA A 37 2.62 3.73 -26.71
C ALA A 37 3.92 3.21 -26.06
N VAL A 38 5.08 3.62 -26.57
CA VAL A 38 6.39 3.15 -26.05
C VAL A 38 6.57 3.59 -24.60
N ASP A 39 6.02 4.74 -24.27
CA ASP A 39 5.93 5.38 -22.96
C ASP A 39 5.11 4.57 -21.92
N ALA A 40 4.29 3.61 -22.36
CA ALA A 40 3.63 2.65 -21.47
C ALA A 40 4.56 1.52 -20.98
N ALA A 41 5.67 1.27 -21.67
CA ALA A 41 6.53 0.11 -21.42
C ALA A 41 7.05 0.03 -19.96
N PRO A 42 7.48 1.13 -19.30
CA PRO A 42 7.94 1.07 -17.92
C PRO A 42 6.84 0.64 -16.93
N ILE A 43 5.59 1.07 -17.18
CA ILE A 43 4.46 0.74 -16.29
C ILE A 43 4.05 -0.72 -16.47
N LEU A 44 4.00 -1.20 -17.72
CA LEU A 44 3.71 -2.60 -18.02
C LEU A 44 4.79 -3.53 -17.45
N TYR A 45 6.07 -3.17 -17.64
CA TYR A 45 7.20 -3.90 -17.05
C TYR A 45 7.10 -3.94 -15.52
N ALA A 46 6.78 -2.82 -14.87
CA ALA A 46 6.64 -2.77 -13.42
C ALA A 46 5.48 -3.65 -12.90
N GLN A 47 4.38 -3.74 -13.65
CA GLN A 47 3.27 -4.61 -13.33
C GLN A 47 3.64 -6.09 -13.48
N GLU A 48 4.30 -6.47 -14.59
CA GLU A 48 4.73 -7.86 -14.84
C GLU A 48 5.78 -8.34 -13.82
N ASN A 49 6.62 -7.44 -13.33
CA ASN A 49 7.66 -7.75 -12.34
C ASN A 49 7.19 -7.60 -10.88
N GLY A 50 5.90 -7.33 -10.64
CA GLY A 50 5.36 -7.21 -9.27
C GLY A 50 5.96 -6.05 -8.45
N ILE A 51 6.47 -5.01 -9.12
CA ILE A 51 7.13 -3.87 -8.43
C ILE A 51 6.12 -3.13 -7.53
N PHE A 52 4.85 -3.09 -7.93
CA PHE A 52 3.79 -2.41 -7.16
C PHE A 52 3.33 -3.20 -5.92
N ASP A 53 3.53 -4.51 -5.89
CA ASP A 53 3.16 -5.37 -4.75
C ASP A 53 4.00 -5.01 -3.52
N GLY A 54 5.28 -4.70 -3.72
CA GLY A 54 6.18 -4.22 -2.66
C GLY A 54 5.79 -2.84 -2.11
N LEU A 55 4.97 -2.08 -2.83
CA LEU A 55 4.47 -0.78 -2.43
C LEU A 55 3.04 -0.83 -1.86
N ASN A 56 2.46 -2.03 -1.74
CA ASN A 56 1.07 -2.24 -1.34
C ASN A 56 0.09 -1.44 -2.23
N LEU A 57 0.43 -1.37 -3.52
CA LEU A 57 -0.30 -0.62 -4.54
C LEU A 57 -0.82 -1.61 -5.57
N GLU A 58 -2.13 -1.73 -5.67
CA GLU A 58 -2.78 -2.50 -6.74
C GLU A 58 -2.95 -1.59 -7.95
N VAL A 59 -2.27 -1.87 -9.05
CA VAL A 59 -2.37 -1.08 -10.29
C VAL A 59 -3.15 -1.87 -11.34
N ASN A 60 -4.26 -1.30 -11.79
CA ASN A 60 -5.08 -1.85 -12.86
C ASN A 60 -4.86 -0.99 -14.12
N VAL A 61 -4.21 -1.56 -15.15
CA VAL A 61 -3.89 -0.86 -16.40
C VAL A 61 -4.90 -1.22 -17.48
N ASP A 62 -5.66 -0.22 -17.94
CA ASP A 62 -6.57 -0.34 -19.08
C ASP A 62 -5.97 0.33 -20.32
N ILE A 63 -5.80 -0.43 -21.41
CA ILE A 63 -5.27 0.07 -22.67
C ILE A 63 -6.40 0.53 -23.59
N TYR A 64 -6.45 1.83 -23.89
CA TYR A 64 -7.43 2.43 -24.78
C TYR A 64 -6.81 2.77 -26.13
N ARG A 65 -7.50 2.42 -27.22
CA ARG A 65 -7.09 2.76 -28.58
C ARG A 65 -7.27 4.25 -28.92
N MET A 66 -8.16 4.94 -28.20
CA MET A 66 -8.60 6.30 -28.50
C MET A 66 -8.26 7.25 -27.34
N PRO A 67 -7.65 8.42 -27.60
CA PRO A 67 -7.16 9.33 -26.55
C PRO A 67 -8.27 9.88 -25.65
N TRP A 68 -9.48 10.10 -26.17
CA TRP A 68 -10.62 10.59 -25.38
C TRP A 68 -11.19 9.54 -24.41
N ASN A 69 -10.82 8.26 -24.57
CA ASN A 69 -11.20 7.19 -23.65
C ASN A 69 -10.20 7.01 -22.50
N VAL A 70 -9.03 7.65 -22.58
CA VAL A 70 -8.02 7.64 -21.52
C VAL A 70 -8.53 8.48 -20.35
N LYS A 71 -9.13 7.82 -19.35
CA LYS A 71 -9.50 8.45 -18.09
C LYS A 71 -8.55 7.98 -17.00
N VAL A 72 -7.65 8.86 -16.56
CA VAL A 72 -6.89 8.62 -15.35
C VAL A 72 -7.84 8.84 -14.17
N ARG A 73 -8.27 7.75 -13.54
CA ARG A 73 -9.18 7.81 -12.38
C ARG A 73 -8.37 7.51 -11.13
N PHE A 74 -7.89 8.55 -10.48
CA PHE A 74 -7.35 8.47 -9.13
C PHE A 74 -8.49 8.19 -8.16
N LYS A 75 -8.88 6.92 -8.01
CA LYS A 75 -9.77 6.48 -6.94
C LYS A 75 -8.91 6.12 -5.74
N ALA A 76 -8.36 7.15 -5.09
CA ALA A 76 -7.79 6.96 -3.76
C ALA A 76 -8.97 6.63 -2.83
N THR A 77 -9.16 5.35 -2.53
CA THR A 77 -10.13 4.91 -1.52
C THR A 77 -9.64 5.47 -0.19
N LYS A 78 -10.17 6.64 0.19
CA LYS A 78 -10.15 7.23 1.53
C LYS A 78 -8.81 7.80 2.02
N LEU A 79 -8.33 8.84 1.34
CA LEU A 79 -7.70 9.96 2.07
C LEU A 79 -8.85 10.80 2.65
N MET A 80 -8.85 11.03 3.97
CA MET A 80 -9.84 11.77 4.79
C MET A 80 -10.82 10.90 5.59
N ALA A 81 -10.31 10.31 6.68
CA ALA A 81 -11.02 10.30 7.95
C ALA A 81 -10.04 10.82 9.00
N ARG A 82 -10.03 12.14 9.18
CA ARG A 82 -9.46 12.79 10.35
C ARG A 82 -10.43 13.88 10.77
#